data_AF-A0A2W6V8G5-F1
#
_entry.id   AF-A0A2W6V8G5-F1
#
_cell.length_a   1.000
_cell.length_b   1.000
_cell.length_c   1.000
_cell.angle_alpha   90.00
_cell.angle_beta   90.00
_cell.angle_gamma   90.00
#
_symmetry.space_group_name_H-M   'P 1'
#
loop_
_entity.id
_entity.type
_entity.pdbx_description
1 polymer ?
#
loop_
_entity_poly.entity_id
_entity_poly.type
_entity_poly.pdbx_seq_one_letter_code
_entity_poly.pdbx_strand_id
1 'polypeptide(L)'
;MILPETLDDVIGAESDAGAHATASDADAAAARTRADYGRVSRWALGLAGTAGALLAVSIAGFAVSVFTSVTDPLGDLVFGSVVLLIAAAFGVPSVWLLVSLHRSGRRLARAVGYWAGLPSRQGWRQPTRGDWFAVRFLGFSADLFLRLITSALAGLATVSSASLTVRAIVTGAPAWEVTLWAGWTLVLGAVCGGQFGGVQRIQNGHLPRDPARLV
;
A
#
# COMPACT_ATOMS: atom_id res chain seq x y z
N MET A 1 -4.95 -6.86 -7.23
CA MET A 1 -5.62 -7.37 -8.44
C MET A 1 -6.84 -6.50 -8.72
N ILE A 2 -7.04 -6.10 -9.97
CA ILE A 2 -8.21 -5.34 -10.41
C ILE A 2 -9.28 -6.35 -10.80
N LEU A 3 -10.55 -6.10 -10.47
CA LEU A 3 -11.62 -7.01 -10.88
C LEU A 3 -11.90 -6.87 -12.38
N PRO A 4 -12.38 -7.93 -13.06
CA PRO A 4 -12.74 -7.84 -14.48
C PRO A 4 -13.78 -6.75 -14.75
N GLU A 5 -14.75 -6.59 -13.85
CA GLU A 5 -15.85 -5.62 -13.95
C GLU A 5 -15.42 -4.13 -13.83
N THR A 6 -14.22 -3.85 -13.31
CA THR A 6 -13.67 -2.49 -13.18
C THR A 6 -12.50 -2.25 -14.13
N LEU A 7 -12.09 -3.26 -14.89
CA LEU A 7 -10.91 -3.17 -15.76
C LEU A 7 -11.14 -2.15 -16.89
N ASP A 8 -12.31 -2.15 -17.50
CA ASP A 8 -12.66 -1.22 -18.57
C ASP A 8 -12.68 0.24 -18.08
N ASP A 9 -13.20 0.47 -16.86
CA ASP A 9 -13.16 1.80 -16.24
C ASP A 9 -11.71 2.26 -16.00
N VAL A 10 -10.81 1.35 -15.61
CA VAL A 10 -9.38 1.68 -15.41
C VAL A 10 -8.70 1.97 -16.75
N ILE A 11 -8.94 1.15 -17.77
CA ILE A 11 -8.38 1.35 -19.11
C ILE A 11 -8.89 2.67 -19.70
N GLY A 12 -10.18 2.96 -19.58
CA GLY A 12 -10.78 4.20 -20.06
C GLY A 12 -10.21 5.45 -19.40
N ALA A 13 -9.88 5.39 -18.10
CA ALA A 13 -9.19 6.46 -17.41
C ALA A 13 -7.71 6.60 -17.81
N GLU A 14 -7.05 5.51 -18.20
CA GLU A 14 -5.65 5.52 -18.66
C GLU A 14 -5.51 5.98 -20.12
N SER A 15 -6.56 5.80 -20.93
CA SER A 15 -6.62 6.21 -22.34
C SER A 15 -7.33 7.55 -22.57
N ASP A 16 -7.67 8.28 -21.51
CA ASP A 16 -8.46 9.52 -21.56
C ASP A 16 -9.78 9.42 -22.36
N ALA A 17 -10.44 8.25 -22.33
CA ALA A 17 -11.67 7.99 -23.08
C ALA A 17 -12.90 8.78 -22.58
N GLY A 18 -12.74 9.62 -21.55
CA GLY A 18 -13.81 10.43 -20.95
C GLY A 18 -14.44 11.48 -21.87
N ALA A 19 -13.94 11.66 -23.09
CA ALA A 19 -14.52 12.57 -24.09
C ALA A 19 -15.95 12.17 -24.53
N HIS A 20 -16.27 10.87 -24.45
CA HIS A 20 -17.58 10.34 -24.87
C HIS A 20 -18.48 9.89 -23.72
N ALA A 21 -17.98 9.95 -22.48
CA ALA A 21 -18.76 9.58 -21.31
C ALA A 21 -19.84 10.64 -21.01
N THR A 22 -20.92 10.26 -20.34
CA THR A 22 -21.84 11.22 -19.71
C THR A 22 -21.47 11.43 -18.23
N ALA A 23 -22.07 12.44 -17.59
CA ALA A 23 -21.88 12.67 -16.15
C ALA A 23 -22.32 11.45 -15.30
N SER A 24 -23.40 10.77 -15.69
CA SER A 24 -23.88 9.56 -15.03
C SER A 24 -22.91 8.38 -15.20
N ASP A 25 -22.31 8.22 -16.39
CA ASP A 25 -21.35 7.15 -16.63
C ASP A 25 -20.08 7.36 -15.81
N ALA A 26 -19.61 8.61 -15.72
CA ALA A 26 -18.45 8.98 -14.92
C ALA A 26 -18.68 8.72 -13.42
N ASP A 27 -19.85 9.06 -12.89
CA ASP A 27 -20.19 8.77 -11.49
C ASP A 27 -20.29 7.27 -11.22
N ALA A 28 -20.90 6.51 -12.13
CA ALA A 28 -21.01 5.06 -12.02
C ALA A 28 -19.62 4.39 -12.07
N ALA A 29 -18.76 4.80 -12.98
CA ALA A 29 -17.37 4.34 -13.08
C ALA A 29 -16.55 4.69 -11.83
N ALA A 30 -16.72 5.91 -11.31
CA ALA A 30 -16.08 6.34 -10.06
C ALA A 30 -16.53 5.48 -8.87
N ALA A 31 -17.83 5.16 -8.78
CA ALA A 31 -18.37 4.32 -7.72
C ALA A 31 -17.87 2.87 -7.79
N ARG A 32 -17.87 2.25 -8.97
CA ARG A 32 -17.37 0.88 -9.17
C ARG A 32 -15.87 0.76 -8.87
N THR A 33 -15.06 1.65 -9.45
CA THR A 33 -13.61 1.65 -9.21
C THR A 33 -13.26 1.94 -7.75
N ARG A 34 -14.06 2.78 -7.06
CA ARG A 34 -13.91 3.01 -5.63
C ARG A 34 -14.25 1.77 -4.81
N ALA A 35 -15.34 1.08 -5.13
CA ALA A 35 -15.72 -0.16 -4.45
C ALA A 35 -14.64 -1.25 -4.60
N ASP A 36 -14.03 -1.40 -5.79
CA ASP A 36 -12.91 -2.32 -6.00
C ASP A 36 -11.66 -1.91 -5.22
N TYR A 37 -11.34 -0.61 -5.19
CA TYR A 37 -10.25 -0.10 -4.36
C TYR A 37 -10.49 -0.34 -2.86
N GLY A 38 -11.71 -0.08 -2.39
CA GLY A 38 -12.13 -0.16 -0.99
C GLY A 38 -12.40 -1.57 -0.48
N ARG A 39 -12.34 -2.60 -1.34
CA ARG A 39 -12.70 -3.97 -0.97
C ARG A 39 -11.86 -4.48 0.20
N VAL A 40 -12.55 -4.96 1.25
CA VAL A 40 -11.93 -5.50 2.47
C VAL A 40 -11.01 -6.68 2.19
N SER A 41 -11.36 -7.56 1.24
CA SER A 41 -10.49 -8.69 0.88
C SER A 41 -9.13 -8.24 0.33
N ARG A 42 -9.08 -7.11 -0.38
CA ARG A 42 -7.83 -6.52 -0.86
C ARG A 42 -6.97 -6.01 0.29
N TRP A 43 -7.60 -5.40 1.29
CA TRP A 43 -6.93 -4.95 2.51
C TRP A 43 -6.39 -6.15 3.31
N ALA A 44 -7.20 -7.19 3.51
CA ALA A 44 -6.82 -8.42 4.20
C ALA A 44 -5.64 -9.13 3.52
N LEU A 45 -5.63 -9.19 2.17
CA LEU A 45 -4.48 -9.70 1.42
C LEU A 45 -3.22 -8.85 1.63
N GLY A 46 -3.37 -7.53 1.77
CA GLY A 46 -2.27 -6.64 2.13
C GLY A 46 -1.70 -6.94 3.52
N LEU A 47 -2.56 -7.21 4.51
CA LEU A 47 -2.13 -7.65 5.84
C LEU A 47 -1.42 -9.00 5.80
N ALA A 48 -1.98 -9.99 5.10
CA ALA A 48 -1.38 -11.31 4.94
C ALA A 48 -0.01 -11.23 4.24
N GLY A 49 0.10 -10.45 3.17
CA GLY A 49 1.37 -10.19 2.49
C GLY A 49 2.40 -9.54 3.42
N THR A 50 1.98 -8.57 4.23
CA THR A 50 2.85 -7.91 5.21
C THR A 50 3.32 -8.87 6.29
N ALA A 51 2.40 -9.65 6.88
CA ALA A 51 2.73 -10.64 7.91
C ALA A 51 3.71 -11.70 7.39
N GLY A 52 3.49 -12.22 6.17
CA GLY A 52 4.40 -13.18 5.56
C GLY A 52 5.77 -12.58 5.23
N ALA A 53 5.85 -11.31 4.82
CA ALA A 53 7.12 -10.62 4.60
C ALA A 53 7.89 -10.41 5.91
N LEU A 54 7.21 -9.99 6.99
CA LEU A 54 7.83 -9.85 8.31
C LEU A 54 8.31 -11.19 8.87
N LEU A 55 7.51 -12.25 8.71
CA LEU A 55 7.89 -13.61 9.08
C LEU A 55 9.13 -14.07 8.30
N ALA A 56 9.17 -13.83 6.99
CA ALA A 56 10.33 -14.16 6.16
C ALA A 56 11.59 -13.41 6.62
N VAL A 57 11.49 -12.13 6.98
CA VAL A 57 12.60 -11.37 7.56
C VAL A 57 13.06 -11.98 8.88
N SER A 58 12.13 -12.40 9.76
CA SER A 58 12.48 -13.04 11.03
C SER A 58 13.20 -14.37 10.82
N ILE A 59 12.75 -15.20 9.89
CA ILE A 59 13.40 -16.48 9.53
C ILE A 59 14.79 -16.20 8.92
N ALA A 60 14.92 -15.19 8.06
CA ALA A 60 16.21 -14.78 7.49
C ALA A 60 17.17 -14.26 8.58
N GLY A 61 16.70 -13.48 9.54
CA GLY A 61 17.47 -13.08 10.71
C GLY A 61 17.97 -14.29 11.49
N PHE A 62 17.10 -15.27 11.75
CA PHE A 62 17.52 -16.53 12.37
C PHE A 62 18.60 -17.27 11.56
N ALA A 63 18.46 -17.35 10.23
CA ALA A 63 19.50 -17.92 9.36
C ALA A 63 20.85 -17.19 9.51
N VAL A 64 20.84 -15.86 9.60
CA VAL A 64 22.06 -15.07 9.88
C VAL A 64 22.68 -15.46 11.22
N SER A 65 21.86 -15.70 12.25
CA SER A 65 22.37 -16.13 13.57
C SER A 65 23.13 -17.45 13.47
N VAL A 66 22.60 -18.41 12.70
CA VAL A 66 23.23 -19.71 12.41
C VAL A 66 24.53 -19.52 11.65
N PHE A 67 24.56 -18.71 10.60
CA PHE A 67 25.79 -18.48 9.83
C PHE A 67 26.90 -17.83 10.66
N THR A 68 26.56 -17.17 11.76
CA THR A 68 27.51 -16.48 12.63
C THR A 68 27.91 -17.25 13.90
N SER A 69 27.39 -18.46 14.15
CA SER A 69 27.69 -19.21 15.38
C SER A 69 29.11 -19.80 15.41
N VAL A 70 29.68 -20.11 14.25
CA VAL A 70 31.05 -20.69 14.08
C VAL A 70 31.23 -22.01 14.85
N THR A 71 30.13 -22.68 15.18
CA THR A 71 30.14 -23.90 16.00
C THR A 71 30.49 -25.14 15.17
N ASP A 72 29.91 -25.25 13.98
CA ASP A 72 30.20 -26.29 12.99
C ASP A 72 30.08 -25.65 11.61
N PRO A 73 31.18 -25.17 11.00
CA PRO A 73 31.11 -24.36 9.78
C PRO A 73 30.37 -25.04 8.62
N LEU A 74 30.48 -26.37 8.48
CA LEU A 74 29.78 -27.09 7.42
C LEU A 74 28.31 -27.32 7.79
N GLY A 75 28.03 -27.72 9.03
CA GLY A 75 26.65 -27.89 9.53
C GLY A 75 25.85 -26.59 9.52
N ASP A 76 26.45 -25.50 10.01
CA ASP A 76 25.88 -24.15 10.06
C ASP A 76 25.59 -23.63 8.63
N LEU A 77 26.49 -23.88 7.67
CA LEU A 77 26.27 -23.53 6.27
C LEU A 77 25.07 -24.27 5.68
N VAL A 78 24.99 -25.60 5.87
CA VAL A 78 23.90 -26.42 5.32
C VAL A 78 22.57 -26.05 5.96
N PHE A 79 22.51 -26.00 7.29
CA PHE A 79 21.29 -25.69 8.03
C PHE A 79 20.82 -24.26 7.76
N GLY A 80 21.71 -23.28 7.84
CA GLY A 80 21.39 -21.88 7.55
C GLY A 80 20.88 -21.69 6.11
N SER A 81 21.44 -22.43 5.15
CA SER A 81 20.96 -22.39 3.75
C SER A 81 19.53 -22.92 3.62
N VAL A 82 19.19 -24.02 4.30
CA VAL A 82 17.82 -24.56 4.31
C VAL A 82 16.84 -23.57 4.95
N VAL A 83 17.22 -22.98 6.09
CA VAL A 83 16.41 -21.96 6.76
C VAL A 83 16.19 -20.74 5.84
N LEU A 84 17.23 -20.31 5.13
CA LEU A 84 17.14 -19.20 4.18
C LEU A 84 16.23 -19.53 2.98
N LEU A 85 16.25 -20.77 2.49
CA LEU A 85 15.32 -21.23 1.46
C LEU A 85 13.87 -21.19 1.95
N ILE A 86 13.61 -21.56 3.21
CA ILE A 86 12.29 -21.43 3.83
C ILE A 86 11.90 -19.96 3.92
N ALA A 87 12.81 -19.07 4.36
CA ALA A 87 12.55 -17.63 4.37
C ALA A 87 12.16 -17.12 2.97
N ALA A 88 12.87 -17.54 1.92
CA ALA A 88 12.56 -17.17 0.54
C ALA A 88 11.19 -17.71 0.09
N ALA A 89 10.82 -18.92 0.48
CA ALA A 89 9.53 -19.54 0.14
C ALA A 89 8.33 -18.73 0.68
N PHE A 90 8.47 -18.08 1.83
CA PHE A 90 7.46 -17.15 2.36
C PHE A 90 7.63 -15.72 1.82
N GLY A 91 8.87 -15.24 1.75
CA GLY A 91 9.19 -13.85 1.42
C GLY A 91 8.86 -13.49 -0.02
N VAL A 92 9.23 -14.34 -0.98
CA VAL A 92 9.03 -14.05 -2.41
C VAL A 92 7.55 -13.91 -2.77
N PRO A 93 6.65 -14.86 -2.41
CA PRO A 93 5.22 -14.69 -2.67
C PRO A 93 4.61 -13.48 -1.96
N SER A 94 5.00 -13.22 -0.71
CA SER A 94 4.52 -12.07 0.06
C SER A 94 4.91 -10.74 -0.57
N VAL A 95 6.18 -10.57 -0.95
CA VAL A 95 6.66 -9.35 -1.61
C VAL A 95 6.01 -9.20 -2.98
N TRP A 96 5.91 -10.28 -3.76
CA TRP A 96 5.21 -10.26 -5.05
C TRP A 96 3.75 -9.83 -4.90
N LEU A 97 3.03 -10.38 -3.91
CA LEU A 97 1.67 -10.00 -3.58
C LEU A 97 1.57 -8.51 -3.24
N LEU A 98 2.44 -8.00 -2.35
CA LEU A 98 2.46 -6.59 -1.95
C LEU A 98 2.74 -5.67 -3.14
N VAL A 99 3.72 -6.01 -3.99
CA VAL A 99 4.03 -5.25 -5.21
C VAL A 99 2.86 -5.26 -6.18
N SER A 100 2.20 -6.40 -6.37
CA SER A 100 1.02 -6.52 -7.23
C SER A 100 -0.14 -5.65 -6.70
N LEU A 101 -0.37 -5.65 -5.38
CA LEU A 101 -1.37 -4.83 -4.73
C LEU A 101 -1.03 -3.34 -4.80
N HIS A 102 0.24 -2.98 -4.69
CA HIS A 102 0.69 -1.60 -4.84
C HIS A 102 0.45 -1.09 -6.27
N ARG A 103 0.91 -1.83 -7.28
CA ARG A 103 0.74 -1.44 -8.70
C ARG A 103 -0.72 -1.34 -9.09
N SER A 104 -1.51 -2.37 -8.78
CA SER A 104 -2.94 -2.38 -9.14
C SER A 104 -3.74 -1.37 -8.31
N GLY A 105 -3.32 -1.06 -7.08
CA GLY A 105 -3.97 -0.06 -6.22
C GLY A 105 -3.73 1.35 -6.72
N ARG A 106 -2.52 1.63 -7.22
CA ARG A 106 -2.18 2.90 -7.87
C ARG A 106 -3.02 3.18 -9.11
N ARG A 107 -3.25 2.16 -9.95
CA ARG A 107 -4.09 2.27 -11.16
C ARG A 107 -5.54 2.59 -10.77
N LEU A 108 -6.11 1.82 -9.84
CA LEU A 108 -7.46 2.07 -9.32
C LEU A 108 -7.61 3.46 -8.70
N ALA A 109 -6.69 3.88 -7.84
CA ALA A 109 -6.74 5.20 -7.20
C ALA A 109 -6.70 6.36 -8.22
N ARG A 110 -5.93 6.19 -9.32
CA ARG A 110 -5.92 7.16 -10.43
C ARG A 110 -7.23 7.15 -11.20
N ALA A 111 -7.77 5.97 -11.52
CA ALA A 111 -9.04 5.84 -12.23
C ALA A 111 -10.19 6.47 -11.42
N VAL A 112 -10.28 6.18 -10.12
CA VAL A 112 -11.26 6.80 -9.21
C VAL A 112 -11.14 8.33 -9.26
N GLY A 113 -9.93 8.86 -9.13
CA GLY A 113 -9.70 10.30 -9.15
C GLY A 113 -9.98 10.95 -10.51
N TYR A 114 -9.74 10.24 -11.60
CA TYR A 114 -10.07 10.68 -12.95
C TYR A 114 -11.60 10.79 -13.12
N TRP A 115 -12.33 9.69 -12.89
CA TRP A 115 -13.78 9.63 -13.08
C TRP A 115 -14.54 10.56 -12.12
N ALA A 116 -14.10 10.65 -10.86
CA ALA A 116 -14.70 11.59 -9.90
C ALA A 116 -14.50 13.05 -10.32
N GLY A 117 -13.33 13.40 -10.86
CA GLY A 117 -13.03 14.76 -11.30
C GLY A 117 -13.65 15.15 -12.65
N LEU A 118 -14.00 14.18 -13.48
CA LEU A 118 -14.39 14.39 -14.88
C LEU A 118 -15.59 15.35 -15.05
N PRO A 119 -16.73 15.19 -14.33
CA PRO A 119 -17.89 16.08 -14.51
C PRO A 119 -17.59 17.55 -14.15
N SER A 120 -16.72 17.78 -13.18
CA SER A 120 -16.32 19.14 -12.77
C SER A 120 -15.34 19.75 -13.77
N ARG A 121 -14.43 18.95 -14.35
CA ARG A 121 -13.46 19.42 -15.36
C ARG A 121 -14.14 19.76 -16.70
N GLN A 122 -15.19 19.03 -17.06
CA GLN A 122 -15.96 19.29 -18.28
C GLN A 122 -17.10 20.32 -18.08
N GLY A 123 -17.22 20.90 -16.88
CA GLY A 123 -18.22 21.93 -16.60
C GLY A 123 -19.66 21.42 -16.49
N TRP A 124 -19.87 20.10 -16.47
CA TRP A 124 -21.21 19.50 -16.32
C TRP A 124 -21.77 19.71 -14.91
N ARG A 125 -20.91 19.88 -13.90
CA ARG A 125 -21.30 20.21 -12.52
C ARG A 125 -20.43 21.30 -11.95
N GLN A 126 -21.06 22.30 -11.36
CA GLN A 126 -20.37 23.31 -10.58
C GLN A 126 -20.12 22.82 -9.14
N PRO A 127 -18.96 23.14 -8.55
CA PRO A 127 -18.70 22.89 -7.14
C PRO A 127 -19.74 23.59 -6.26
N THR A 128 -20.30 22.86 -5.30
CA THR A 128 -21.26 23.39 -4.33
C THR A 128 -20.63 23.55 -2.96
N ARG A 129 -21.23 24.37 -2.08
CA ARG A 129 -20.76 24.49 -0.68
C ARG A 129 -20.77 23.15 0.08
N GLY A 130 -21.67 22.22 -0.29
CA GLY A 130 -21.72 20.88 0.27
C GLY A 130 -20.51 20.03 -0.08
N ASP A 131 -19.89 20.26 -1.24
CA ASP A 131 -18.70 19.53 -1.69
C ASP A 131 -17.47 19.83 -0.82
N TRP A 132 -17.46 20.98 -0.13
CA TRP A 132 -16.39 21.32 0.83
C TRP A 132 -16.22 20.22 1.90
N PHE A 133 -17.34 19.73 2.45
CA PHE A 133 -17.32 18.65 3.43
C PHE A 133 -16.94 17.32 2.77
N ALA A 134 -17.51 17.02 1.60
CA ALA A 134 -17.24 15.77 0.89
C ALA A 134 -15.75 15.60 0.53
N VAL A 135 -15.06 16.67 0.12
CA VAL A 135 -13.63 16.65 -0.24
C VAL A 135 -12.75 16.49 1.01
N ARG A 136 -13.05 17.22 2.10
CA ARG A 136 -12.21 17.22 3.32
C ARG A 136 -12.40 15.99 4.19
N PHE A 137 -13.62 15.47 4.27
CA PHE A 137 -13.95 14.30 5.10
C PHE A 137 -13.94 12.99 4.32
N LEU A 138 -13.47 13.00 3.06
CA LEU A 138 -13.36 11.80 2.24
C LEU A 138 -12.55 10.69 2.94
N GLY A 139 -11.51 11.07 3.68
CA GLY A 139 -10.66 10.14 4.43
C GLY A 139 -11.38 9.39 5.55
N PHE A 140 -12.54 9.87 6.01
CA PHE A 140 -13.36 9.21 7.03
C PHE A 140 -14.38 8.22 6.47
N SER A 141 -14.38 8.01 5.16
CA SER A 141 -15.08 6.85 4.59
C SER A 141 -14.48 5.56 5.14
N ALA A 142 -15.32 4.59 5.50
CA ALA A 142 -14.91 3.38 6.23
C ALA A 142 -13.76 2.63 5.52
N ASP A 143 -13.75 2.63 4.19
CA ASP A 143 -12.74 2.02 3.35
C ASP A 143 -11.38 2.72 3.40
N LEU A 144 -11.36 4.06 3.41
CA LEU A 144 -10.12 4.85 3.49
C LEU A 144 -9.61 4.96 4.92
N PHE A 145 -10.51 5.01 5.90
CA PHE A 145 -10.17 5.15 7.30
C PHE A 145 -9.36 3.95 7.81
N LEU A 146 -9.75 2.72 7.44
CA LEU A 146 -8.97 1.51 7.74
C LEU A 146 -7.55 1.56 7.17
N ARG A 147 -7.40 2.11 5.97
CA ARG A 147 -6.08 2.28 5.31
C ARG A 147 -5.24 3.35 5.99
N LEU A 148 -5.87 4.42 6.48
CA LEU A 148 -5.20 5.46 7.27
C LEU A 148 -4.72 4.92 8.61
N ILE A 149 -5.56 4.17 9.34
CA ILE A 149 -5.15 3.53 10.60
C ILE A 149 -3.96 2.59 10.35
N THR A 150 -4.08 1.68 9.38
CA THR A 150 -2.99 0.72 9.09
C THR A 150 -1.73 1.39 8.56
N SER A 151 -1.85 2.48 7.79
CA SER A 151 -0.74 3.34 7.39
C SER A 151 -0.06 4.00 8.60
N ALA A 152 -0.83 4.58 9.51
CA ALA A 152 -0.29 5.24 10.70
C ALA A 152 0.42 4.26 11.62
N LEU A 153 -0.19 3.09 11.87
CA LEU A 153 0.42 2.01 12.65
C LEU A 153 1.70 1.49 11.99
N ALA A 154 1.69 1.27 10.67
CA ALA A 154 2.90 0.88 9.93
C ALA A 154 3.98 1.98 10.02
N GLY A 155 3.61 3.25 9.95
CA GLY A 155 4.53 4.38 10.12
C GLY A 155 5.18 4.40 11.51
N LEU A 156 4.39 4.27 12.58
CA LEU A 156 4.91 4.18 13.94
C LEU A 156 5.85 2.97 14.09
N ALA A 157 5.45 1.80 13.61
CA ALA A 157 6.26 0.59 13.67
C ALA A 157 7.56 0.71 12.84
N THR A 158 7.53 1.44 11.73
CA THR A 158 8.72 1.78 10.92
C THR A 158 9.70 2.62 11.73
N VAL A 159 9.23 3.68 12.41
CA VAL A 159 10.08 4.54 13.24
C VAL A 159 10.64 3.79 14.44
N SER A 160 9.83 2.95 15.09
CA SER A 160 10.26 2.10 16.20
C SER A 160 11.33 1.09 15.75
N SER A 161 11.11 0.37 14.66
CA SER A 161 12.11 -0.57 14.13
C SER A 161 13.37 0.12 13.62
N ALA A 162 13.27 1.31 13.04
CA ALA A 162 14.42 2.10 12.62
C ALA A 162 15.27 2.50 13.84
N SER A 163 14.63 2.96 14.91
CA SER A 163 15.29 3.28 16.19
C SER A 163 16.00 2.05 16.77
N LEU A 164 15.36 0.87 16.74
CA LEU A 164 15.96 -0.38 17.21
C LEU A 164 17.15 -0.82 16.34
N THR A 165 17.06 -0.62 15.02
CA THR A 165 18.17 -0.88 14.09
C THR A 165 19.37 0.00 14.42
N VAL A 166 19.15 1.31 14.59
CA VAL A 166 20.21 2.26 14.96
C VAL A 166 20.82 1.89 16.31
N ARG A 167 19.99 1.59 17.32
CA ARG A 167 20.47 1.14 18.62
C ARG A 167 21.34 -0.11 18.49
N ALA A 168 20.88 -1.13 17.77
CA ALA A 168 21.59 -2.38 17.57
C ALA A 168 22.98 -2.15 16.94
N ILE A 169 23.06 -1.27 15.94
CA ILE A 169 24.34 -0.88 15.33
C ILE A 169 25.26 -0.18 16.34
N VAL A 170 24.74 0.80 17.08
CA VAL A 170 25.53 1.59 18.03
C VAL A 170 26.05 0.73 19.19
N THR A 171 25.28 -0.24 19.66
CA THR A 171 25.66 -1.11 20.78
C THR A 171 26.48 -2.33 20.34
N GLY A 172 26.80 -2.48 19.05
CA GLY A 172 27.51 -3.66 18.55
C GLY A 172 26.71 -4.96 18.72
N ALA A 173 25.39 -4.89 18.55
CA ALA A 173 24.51 -6.06 18.62
C ALA A 173 24.86 -7.08 17.52
N PRO A 174 24.53 -8.36 17.71
CA PRO A 174 24.80 -9.39 16.71
C PRO A 174 24.11 -9.12 15.37
N ALA A 175 24.73 -9.56 14.28
CA ALA A 175 24.28 -9.25 12.92
C ALA A 175 22.83 -9.66 12.61
N TRP A 176 22.34 -10.74 13.24
CA TRP A 176 20.96 -11.18 13.08
C TRP A 176 19.94 -10.18 13.64
N GLU A 177 20.26 -9.49 14.73
CA GLU A 177 19.39 -8.49 15.35
C GLU A 177 19.30 -7.25 14.47
N VAL A 178 20.45 -6.80 13.94
CA VAL A 178 20.51 -5.69 12.96
C VAL A 178 19.71 -6.04 11.70
N THR A 179 19.88 -7.25 11.18
CA THR A 179 19.17 -7.73 9.97
C THR A 179 17.66 -7.77 10.18
N LEU A 180 17.21 -8.29 11.33
CA LEU A 180 15.81 -8.37 11.70
C LEU A 180 15.17 -6.98 11.71
N TRP A 181 15.72 -6.05 12.49
CA TRP A 181 15.13 -4.72 12.64
C TRP A 181 15.19 -3.92 11.34
N ALA A 182 16.31 -3.98 10.62
CA ALA A 182 16.44 -3.30 9.33
C ALA A 182 15.42 -3.82 8.30
N GLY A 183 15.24 -5.14 8.22
CA GLY A 183 14.27 -5.73 7.31
C GLY A 183 12.83 -5.36 7.68
N TRP A 184 12.49 -5.34 8.97
CA TRP A 184 11.18 -4.86 9.44
C TRP A 184 10.94 -3.39 9.09
N THR A 185 11.95 -2.52 9.28
CA THR A 185 11.87 -1.11 8.89
C THR A 185 11.57 -0.95 7.41
N LEU A 186 12.26 -1.69 6.53
CA LEU A 186 12.05 -1.61 5.09
C LEU A 186 10.64 -2.06 4.69
N VAL A 187 10.18 -3.20 5.20
CA VAL A 187 8.85 -3.74 4.88
C VAL A 187 7.75 -2.80 5.36
N LEU A 188 7.79 -2.38 6.62
CA LEU A 188 6.77 -1.52 7.21
C LEU A 188 6.76 -0.14 6.57
N GLY A 189 7.94 0.42 6.27
CA GLY A 189 8.07 1.72 5.61
C GLY A 189 7.48 1.69 4.20
N ALA A 190 7.75 0.63 3.43
CA ALA A 190 7.18 0.44 2.11
C ALA A 190 5.65 0.28 2.14
N VAL A 191 5.12 -0.48 3.11
CA VAL A 191 3.67 -0.66 3.28
C VAL A 191 3.01 0.66 3.68
N CYS A 192 3.60 1.41 4.62
CA CYS A 192 3.13 2.72 5.04
C CYS A 192 3.03 3.69 3.85
N GLY A 193 4.13 3.88 3.12
CA GLY A 193 4.16 4.76 1.95
C GLY A 193 3.21 4.32 0.84
N GLY A 194 3.06 3.00 0.65
CA GLY A 194 2.12 2.42 -0.32
C GLY A 194 0.66 2.73 -0.01
N GLN A 195 0.23 2.55 1.25
CA GLN A 195 -1.15 2.83 1.69
C GLN A 195 -1.43 4.34 1.69
N PHE A 196 -0.55 5.14 2.30
CA PHE A 196 -0.70 6.59 2.38
C PHE A 196 -0.77 7.23 0.98
N GLY A 197 0.14 6.85 0.09
CA GLY A 197 0.17 7.35 -1.28
C GLY A 197 -1.03 6.91 -2.13
N GLY A 198 -1.75 5.86 -1.74
CA GLY A 198 -3.03 5.47 -2.35
C GLY A 198 -4.17 6.40 -1.94
N VAL A 199 -4.30 6.67 -0.63
CA VAL A 199 -5.30 7.59 -0.08
C VAL A 199 -5.13 9.01 -0.63
N GLN A 200 -3.89 9.52 -0.66
CA GLN A 200 -3.61 10.86 -1.17
C GLN A 200 -4.00 11.02 -2.64
N ARG A 201 -3.83 9.99 -3.48
CA ARG A 201 -4.24 10.05 -4.90
C ARG A 201 -5.75 10.18 -5.06
N ILE A 202 -6.52 9.46 -4.25
CA ILE A 202 -7.98 9.53 -4.27
C ILE A 202 -8.46 10.91 -3.82
N GLN A 203 -7.88 11.44 -2.74
CA GLN A 203 -8.15 12.80 -2.26
C GLN A 203 -7.82 13.85 -3.33
N ASN A 204 -6.64 13.75 -3.96
CA ASN A 204 -6.24 14.66 -5.04
C ASN A 204 -7.20 14.62 -6.24
N GLY A 205 -7.82 13.46 -6.51
CA GLY A 205 -8.83 13.30 -7.54
C GLY A 205 -10.13 14.08 -7.29
N HIS A 206 -10.45 14.37 -6.03
CA HIS A 206 -11.65 15.11 -5.64
C HIS A 206 -11.40 16.64 -5.55
N LEU A 207 -10.15 17.09 -5.64
CA LEU A 207 -9.81 18.52 -5.60
C LEU A 207 -10.52 19.40 -6.66
N PRO A 208 -10.85 18.93 -7.88
CA PRO A 208 -11.65 19.71 -8.83
C PRO A 208 -13.07 20.04 -8.33
N ARG A 209 -13.57 19.31 -7.33
CA ARG A 209 -14.86 19.55 -6.66
C ARG A 209 -14.75 20.52 -5.48
N ASP A 210 -13.54 20.97 -5.11
CA ASP A 210 -13.36 21.85 -3.97
C ASP A 210 -13.87 23.29 -4.27
N PRO A 211 -14.93 23.76 -3.61
CA PRO A 211 -15.46 25.09 -3.83
C PRO A 211 -14.52 26.19 -3.31
N ALA A 212 -13.51 25.87 -2.49
CA ALA A 212 -12.54 26.85 -1.99
C ALA A 212 -11.66 27.45 -3.09
N ARG A 213 -11.68 26.90 -4.32
CA ARG A 213 -11.03 27.52 -5.50
C ARG A 213 -11.84 28.65 -6.14
N LEU A 214 -13.09 28.84 -5.72
CA LEU A 214 -14.01 29.84 -6.27
C LEU A 214 -14.04 31.14 -5.45
N VAL A 215 -13.28 31.21 -4.36
CA VAL A 215 -13.13 32.38 -3.47
C VAL A 215 -11.68 32.84 -3.54
#